data_AF-A0A7S1ZYC9-F1
#
_entry.id   AF-A0A7S1ZYC9-F1
#
_cell.length_a   1.000
_cell.length_b   1.000
_cell.length_c   1.000
_cell.angle_alpha   90.00
_cell.angle_beta   90.00
_cell.angle_gamma   90.00
#
_symmetry.space_group_name_H-M   'P 1'
#
loop_
_entity.id
_entity.type
_entity.pdbx_description
1 polymer ?
#
loop_
_entity_poly.entity_id
_entity_poly.type
_entity_poly.pdbx_seq_one_letter_code
_entity_poly.pdbx_strand_id
1 'polypeptide(L)'
;DGEELELKIIWGDDDDPFDPITQVRDFTVAMDLMQYDRVPSKKSKGKKPKKKGKAVQSVKEVVPMRLFTRWEIEALGRIAGFEEAGLYGALTAEDGMIDANDDDEAFRLVCVLRKMG
;
A
#
# COMPACT_ATOMS: atom_id res chain seq x y z
N ASP A 1 15.88 30.18 -9.91
CA ASP A 1 14.58 29.77 -9.35
C ASP A 1 14.41 28.28 -9.56
N GLY A 2 14.18 27.53 -8.49
CA GLY A 2 14.16 26.06 -8.54
C GLY A 2 12.88 25.56 -7.91
N GLU A 3 11.97 25.08 -8.74
CA GLU A 3 10.74 24.41 -8.34
C GLU A 3 11.07 22.97 -7.91
N GLU A 4 10.49 22.50 -6.81
CA GLU A 4 10.61 21.10 -6.38
C GLU A 4 9.39 20.34 -6.91
N LEU A 5 9.64 19.31 -7.72
CA LEU A 5 8.63 18.39 -8.22
C LEU A 5 8.71 17.08 -7.43
N GLU A 6 7.56 16.57 -7.01
CA GLU A 6 7.42 15.28 -6.31
C GLU A 6 6.34 14.44 -7.00
N LEU A 7 6.59 13.14 -7.17
CA LEU A 7 5.58 12.22 -7.64
C LEU A 7 4.81 11.64 -6.45
N LYS A 8 3.50 11.86 -6.41
CA LYS A 8 2.60 11.25 -5.43
C LYS A 8 1.79 10.14 -6.12
N ILE A 9 1.86 8.94 -5.58
CA ILE A 9 1.08 7.79 -6.06
C ILE A 9 -0.01 7.48 -5.02
N ILE A 10 -1.25 7.42 -5.46
CA ILE A 10 -2.43 7.13 -4.65
C ILE A 10 -3.04 5.84 -5.21
N TRP A 11 -3.27 4.88 -4.32
CA TRP A 11 -3.87 3.58 -4.64
C TRP A 11 -5.23 3.50 -3.99
N GLY A 12 -6.22 3.03 -4.76
CA GLY A 12 -7.59 2.90 -4.28
C GLY A 12 -8.40 4.17 -4.51
N ASP A 13 -9.61 4.00 -5.01
CA ASP A 13 -10.71 4.96 -4.91
C ASP A 13 -11.88 4.29 -4.14
N ASP A 14 -12.78 5.10 -3.54
CA ASP A 14 -13.85 4.59 -2.68
C ASP A 14 -14.85 3.69 -3.43
N ASP A 15 -14.93 3.85 -4.75
CA ASP A 15 -15.83 3.15 -5.66
C ASP A 15 -15.15 2.10 -6.55
N ASP A 16 -13.90 1.74 -6.25
CA ASP A 16 -13.17 0.69 -6.99
C ASP A 16 -13.96 -0.64 -6.99
N PRO A 17 -14.32 -1.16 -8.18
CA PRO A 17 -15.19 -2.33 -8.24
C PRO A 17 -14.43 -3.59 -7.81
N PHE A 18 -15.14 -4.42 -7.05
CA PHE A 18 -14.68 -5.75 -6.64
C PHE A 18 -15.65 -6.81 -7.17
N ASP A 19 -15.13 -7.73 -7.98
CA ASP A 19 -15.86 -8.92 -8.40
C ASP A 19 -15.61 -10.05 -7.39
N PRO A 20 -16.60 -10.44 -6.57
CA PRO A 20 -16.44 -11.48 -5.56
C PRO A 20 -16.31 -12.89 -6.16
N ILE A 21 -16.73 -13.11 -7.41
CA ILE A 21 -16.66 -14.42 -8.07
C ILE A 21 -15.23 -14.68 -8.52
N THR A 22 -14.64 -13.72 -9.25
CA THR A 22 -13.25 -13.83 -9.69
C THR A 22 -12.26 -13.44 -8.61
N GLN A 23 -12.72 -12.82 -7.51
CA GLN A 23 -11.92 -12.22 -6.45
C GLN A 23 -10.92 -11.18 -7.00
N VAL A 24 -11.32 -10.43 -8.02
CA VAL A 24 -10.51 -9.36 -8.61
C VAL A 24 -11.06 -8.02 -8.17
N ARG A 25 -10.18 -7.16 -7.68
CA ARG A 25 -10.48 -5.75 -7.45
C ARG A 25 -9.76 -4.92 -8.50
N ASP A 26 -10.50 -4.04 -9.15
CA ASP A 26 -9.97 -3.08 -10.10
C ASP A 26 -9.55 -1.82 -9.34
N PHE A 27 -8.27 -1.76 -8.95
CA PHE A 27 -7.76 -0.63 -8.19
C PHE A 27 -7.51 0.56 -9.10
N THR A 28 -8.10 1.71 -8.78
CA THR A 28 -7.70 2.97 -9.40
C THR A 28 -6.36 3.40 -8.82
N VAL A 29 -5.42 3.72 -9.71
CA VAL A 29 -4.10 4.26 -9.37
C VAL A 29 -3.98 5.65 -9.95
N ALA A 30 -3.91 6.65 -9.08
CA ALA A 30 -3.65 8.03 -9.47
C ALA A 30 -2.18 8.39 -9.25
N MET A 31 -1.55 8.96 -10.27
CA MET A 31 -0.19 9.49 -10.22
C MET A 31 -0.25 11.00 -10.41
N ASP A 32 -0.03 11.74 -9.33
CA ASP A 32 -0.02 13.19 -9.32
C ASP A 32 1.41 13.71 -9.30
N LEU A 33 1.79 14.52 -10.30
CA LEU A 33 3.01 15.31 -10.25
C LEU A 33 2.72 16.59 -9.47
N MET A 34 3.30 16.68 -8.28
CA MET A 34 3.10 17.78 -7.34
C MET A 34 4.22 18.80 -7.48
N GLN A 35 3.87 20.08 -7.61
CA GLN A 35 4.79 21.21 -7.58
C GLN A 35 4.71 21.90 -6.22
N TYR A 36 5.86 22.12 -5.58
CA TYR A 36 5.96 22.78 -4.28
C TYR A 36 6.73 24.09 -4.37
N ASP A 37 6.20 25.11 -3.70
CA ASP A 37 6.95 26.34 -3.46
C ASP A 37 8.14 26.04 -2.54
N ARG A 38 9.33 26.49 -2.95
CA ARG A 38 10.54 26.35 -2.14
C ARG A 38 10.40 27.17 -0.87
N VAL A 39 10.17 26.51 0.27
CA VAL A 39 10.20 27.18 1.57
C VAL A 39 11.66 27.20 2.06
N PRO A 40 12.28 28.38 2.31
CA PRO A 40 13.63 28.42 2.84
C PRO A 40 13.66 27.73 4.21
N SER A 41 14.53 26.73 4.35
CA SER A 41 14.63 25.88 5.55
C SER A 41 15.09 26.71 6.76
N LYS A 42 14.17 27.34 7.48
CA LYS A 42 14.47 27.79 8.84
C LYS A 42 14.37 26.57 9.74
N LYS A 43 15.46 26.29 10.47
CA LYS A 43 15.56 25.24 11.49
C LYS A 43 14.53 25.48 12.61
N SER A 44 13.28 25.09 12.41
CA SER A 44 12.29 24.99 13.48
C SER A 44 12.30 23.56 14.02
N LYS A 45 12.85 23.39 15.23
CA LYS A 45 12.66 22.17 16.02
C LYS A 45 11.16 21.99 16.28
N GLY A 46 10.56 20.92 15.75
CA GLY A 46 9.37 20.31 16.36
C GLY A 46 8.06 20.28 15.57
N LYS A 47 7.94 20.85 14.36
CA LYS A 47 6.73 20.68 13.52
C LYS A 47 7.10 20.62 12.04
N LYS A 48 6.83 19.49 11.36
CA LYS A 48 6.93 19.39 9.90
C LYS A 48 6.04 20.49 9.29
N PRO A 49 6.57 21.46 8.52
CA PRO A 49 5.73 22.44 7.85
C PRO A 49 4.81 21.71 6.87
N LYS A 50 3.51 22.03 6.86
CA LYS A 50 2.60 21.57 5.80
C LYS A 50 3.04 22.25 4.50
N LYS A 51 3.86 21.58 3.69
CA LYS A 51 4.18 22.02 2.32
C LYS A 51 2.87 22.08 1.53
N LYS A 52 2.43 23.27 1.12
CA LYS A 52 1.32 23.41 0.19
C LYS A 52 1.87 23.12 -1.21
N GLY A 53 1.56 21.95 -1.75
CA GLY A 53 1.85 21.59 -3.13
C GLY A 53 0.60 21.71 -4.00
N LYS A 54 0.79 21.98 -5.28
CA LYS A 54 -0.27 21.96 -6.28
C LYS A 54 0.01 20.84 -7.28
N ALA A 55 -0.98 20.01 -7.58
CA ALA A 55 -0.88 19.06 -8.68
C ALA A 55 -0.80 19.83 -10.00
N VAL A 56 0.25 19.60 -10.78
CA VAL A 56 0.43 20.20 -12.12
C VAL A 56 0.07 19.23 -13.23
N GLN A 57 0.10 17.93 -12.94
CA GLN A 57 -0.34 16.87 -13.84
C GLN A 57 -0.86 15.70 -13.03
N SER A 58 -1.91 15.04 -13.53
CA SER A 58 -2.48 13.84 -12.94
C SER A 58 -2.77 12.83 -14.03
N VAL A 59 -2.41 11.57 -13.79
CA VAL A 59 -2.82 10.42 -14.61
C VAL A 59 -3.55 9.45 -13.70
N LYS A 60 -4.67 8.89 -14.17
CA LYS A 60 -5.41 7.83 -13.49
C LYS A 60 -5.50 6.62 -14.40
N GLU A 61 -5.28 5.44 -13.84
CA GLU A 61 -5.37 4.16 -14.54
C GLU A 61 -6.01 3.10 -13.64
N VAL A 62 -6.62 2.07 -14.24
CA VAL A 62 -7.18 0.93 -13.50
C VAL A 62 -6.21 -0.24 -13.55
N VAL A 63 -5.87 -0.77 -12.37
CA VAL A 63 -4.97 -1.91 -12.20
C VAL A 63 -5.74 -3.06 -11.55
N PRO A 64 -6.10 -4.11 -12.30
CA PRO A 64 -6.77 -5.27 -11.74
C PRO A 64 -5.80 -6.05 -10.84
N MET A 65 -6.21 -6.34 -9.61
CA MET A 65 -5.47 -7.16 -8.68
C MET A 65 -6.36 -8.29 -8.15
N ARG A 66 -5.90 -9.53 -8.34
CA ARG A 66 -6.52 -10.69 -7.72
C ARG A 66 -6.19 -10.69 -6.23
N LEU A 67 -7.22 -10.75 -5.40
CA LEU A 67 -7.10 -10.96 -3.97
C LEU A 67 -7.10 -12.46 -3.67
N PHE A 68 -6.27 -12.86 -2.71
CA PHE A 68 -6.22 -14.23 -2.23
C PHE A 68 -6.63 -14.26 -0.77
N THR A 69 -7.46 -15.22 -0.42
CA THR A 69 -7.72 -15.60 0.96
C THR A 69 -6.49 -16.28 1.56
N ARG A 70 -6.37 -16.25 2.90
CA ARG A 70 -5.34 -17.00 3.62
C ARG A 70 -5.33 -18.48 3.21
N TRP A 71 -6.50 -19.10 3.10
CA TRP A 71 -6.65 -20.51 2.77
C TRP A 71 -6.14 -20.84 1.36
N GLU A 72 -6.39 -19.96 0.39
CA GLU A 72 -5.83 -20.11 -0.95
C GLU A 72 -4.31 -20.02 -0.94
N ILE A 73 -3.73 -19.05 -0.20
CA ILE A 73 -2.28 -18.92 -0.05
C ILE A 73 -1.68 -20.17 0.60
N GLU A 74 -2.29 -20.68 1.66
CA GLU A 74 -1.85 -21.89 2.35
C GLU A 74 -1.89 -23.12 1.43
N ALA A 75 -3.00 -23.33 0.72
CA ALA A 75 -3.15 -24.44 -0.21
C ALA A 75 -2.11 -24.37 -1.35
N LEU A 76 -1.91 -23.19 -1.93
CA LEU A 76 -0.89 -22.93 -2.95
C LEU A 76 0.51 -23.22 -2.42
N GLY A 77 0.83 -22.72 -1.22
CA GLY A 77 2.10 -22.94 -0.54
C GLY A 77 2.39 -24.43 -0.39
N ARG A 78 1.44 -25.20 0.16
CA ARG A 78 1.58 -26.65 0.36
C ARG A 78 1.85 -27.40 -0.94
N ILE A 79 1.11 -27.10 -2.00
CA ILE A 79 1.31 -27.72 -3.32
C ILE A 79 2.68 -27.35 -3.91
N ALA A 80 3.16 -26.13 -3.64
CA ALA A 80 4.46 -25.65 -4.08
C ALA A 80 5.64 -26.14 -3.21
N GLY A 81 5.39 -26.94 -2.17
CA GLY A 81 6.44 -27.44 -1.28
C GLY A 81 6.83 -26.46 -0.17
N PHE A 82 5.90 -25.62 0.27
CA PHE A 82 6.08 -24.67 1.37
C PHE A 82 5.05 -24.88 2.48
N GLU A 83 5.37 -24.42 3.69
CA GLU A 83 4.47 -24.37 4.83
C GLU A 83 4.48 -22.97 5.49
N GLU A 84 3.38 -22.61 6.16
CA GLU A 84 3.25 -21.33 6.88
C GLU A 84 4.22 -21.30 8.07
N ALA A 85 5.12 -20.32 8.07
CA ALA A 85 6.06 -20.06 9.17
C ALA A 85 5.60 -18.90 10.06
N GLY A 86 4.74 -18.01 9.54
CA GLY A 86 4.18 -16.90 10.29
C GLY A 86 3.12 -16.17 9.49
N LEU A 87 2.19 -15.55 10.22
CA LEU A 87 1.11 -14.74 9.66
C LEU A 87 1.01 -13.45 10.46
N TYR A 88 1.05 -12.32 9.76
CA TYR A 88 1.03 -10.99 10.35
C TYR A 88 0.06 -10.09 9.59
N GLY A 89 -0.40 -9.04 10.25
CA GLY A 89 -1.05 -7.90 9.61
C GLY A 89 -0.03 -7.03 8.87
N ALA A 90 -0.35 -5.76 8.69
CA ALA A 90 0.55 -4.82 8.04
C ALA A 90 1.85 -4.64 8.85
N LEU A 91 2.98 -4.53 8.13
CA LEU A 91 4.28 -4.21 8.74
C LEU A 91 4.50 -2.71 8.63
N THR A 92 4.42 -2.01 9.76
CA THR A 92 4.63 -0.55 9.81
C THR A 92 5.94 -0.22 10.50
N ALA A 93 6.54 0.91 10.11
CA ALA A 93 7.78 1.37 10.73
C ALA A 93 7.56 1.93 12.15
N GLU A 94 6.33 2.34 12.47
CA GLU A 94 5.97 2.97 13.75
C GLU A 94 5.47 1.95 14.78
N ASP A 95 4.58 1.04 14.37
CA ASP A 95 3.88 0.10 15.28
C ASP A 95 4.42 -1.34 15.18
N GLY A 96 5.32 -1.60 14.23
CA GLY A 96 5.98 -2.89 14.07
C GLY A 96 5.09 -3.93 13.40
N MET A 97 4.90 -5.08 14.07
CA MET A 97 4.09 -6.19 13.55
C MET A 97 2.67 -6.08 14.08
N ILE A 98 1.73 -5.72 13.20
CA ILE A 98 0.29 -5.73 13.52
C ILE A 98 -0.19 -7.19 13.57
N ASP A 99 -1.09 -7.52 14.50
CA ASP A 99 -1.72 -8.85 14.56
C ASP A 99 -2.54 -9.08 13.29
N ALA A 100 -2.43 -10.27 12.69
CA ALA A 100 -3.18 -10.62 11.49
C ALA A 100 -4.71 -10.66 11.70
N ASN A 101 -5.17 -10.76 12.94
CA ASN A 101 -6.59 -10.78 13.30
C ASN A 101 -7.09 -9.43 13.85
N ASP A 102 -6.28 -8.37 13.74
CA ASP A 102 -6.73 -7.02 14.06
C ASP A 102 -7.54 -6.47 12.88
N ASP A 103 -8.86 -6.55 12.97
CA ASP A 103 -9.76 -6.12 11.88
C ASP A 103 -9.66 -4.61 11.56
N ASP A 104 -9.15 -3.80 12.49
CA ASP A 104 -9.02 -2.35 12.33
C ASP A 104 -7.68 -1.98 11.68
N GLU A 105 -6.60 -2.69 12.01
CA GLU A 105 -5.23 -2.35 11.58
C GLU A 105 -4.63 -3.33 10.55
N ALA A 106 -5.17 -4.54 10.39
CA ALA A 106 -4.67 -5.56 9.44
C ALA A 106 -5.20 -5.36 8.02
N PHE A 107 -5.08 -4.15 7.47
CA PHE A 107 -5.48 -3.82 6.09
C PHE A 107 -4.68 -4.58 5.01
N ARG A 108 -3.61 -5.28 5.39
CA ARG A 108 -2.83 -6.21 4.55
C ARG A 108 -2.43 -7.43 5.37
N LEU A 109 -2.45 -8.59 4.72
CA LEU A 109 -1.95 -9.84 5.28
C LEU A 109 -0.54 -10.12 4.78
N VAL A 110 0.38 -10.40 5.69
CA VAL A 110 1.75 -10.83 5.39
C VAL A 110 1.90 -12.28 5.82
N CYS A 111 1.94 -13.18 4.83
CA CYS A 111 2.20 -14.61 5.03
C CYS A 111 3.67 -14.92 4.77
N VAL A 112 4.36 -15.46 5.77
CA VAL A 112 5.74 -15.93 5.65
C VAL A 112 5.72 -17.43 5.43
N LEU A 113 6.27 -17.87 4.31
CA LEU A 113 6.34 -19.28 3.94
C LEU A 113 7.78 -19.79 4.06
N ARG A 114 7.94 -21.00 4.61
CA ARG A 114 9.23 -21.71 4.60
C ARG A 114 9.16 -22.94 3.70
N LYS A 115 10.25 -23.25 3.02
CA LYS A 115 10.34 -24.42 2.14
C LYS A 115 10.34 -25.70 2.98
N MET A 116 9.50 -26.67 2.61
CA MET A 116 9.49 -28.00 3.20
C MET A 116 10.75 -28.77 2.74
N GLY A 117 11.36 -29.51 3.67
CA GLY A 117 12.59 -30.30 3.46
C GLY A 117 12.39 -31.51 2.56
#